data_AF-A0A2Z6RP73-F1
#
_entry.id   AF-A0A2Z6RP73-F1
#
_cell.length_a   1.000
_cell.length_b   1.000
_cell.length_c   1.000
_cell.angle_alpha   90.00
_cell.angle_beta   90.00
_cell.angle_gamma   90.00
#
_symmetry.space_group_name_H-M   'P 1'
#
loop_
_entity.id
_entity.type
_entity.pdbx_description
1 polymer ?
#
loop_
_entity_poly.entity_id
_entity_poly.type
_entity_poly.pdbx_seq_one_letter_code
_entity_poly.pdbx_strand_id
1 'polypeptide(L)'
;MHALFVNVLKYCSDKLERRLVKLKKDIWDNKDEPYIKSFLEFLKSYEIDVDNLDEVDEYDITIACCEYYKDNKNEEHPQRFLKHIKKVGSYSASVMDIVNCACKEKYKPLFSCIDLHLLEPVHVNQPISPWKDIVTKFIPNQKNLEEFKKNCLENSETKKRLYEIYGGIGRQLDHETTNHIYLHAELNILTNTDILSKEHNEFITVSKKCCYLCESYINFLRSKGYKITVSGTHKKLYHRWMLPDTYEEFVKNVLCDLDEIIESGIGRYTKITAKSDSDGESADSDNPKGKYFDMMRRVLKGAKKN
;
A
#
# COMPACT_ATOMS: atom_id res chain seq x y z
N MET A 1 11.65 -20.45 16.22
CA MET A 1 10.73 -19.30 16.44
C MET A 1 11.45 -17.96 16.33
N HIS A 2 12.53 -17.72 17.08
CA HIS A 2 13.32 -16.47 17.00
C HIS A 2 13.78 -16.13 15.56
N ALA A 3 14.42 -17.07 14.85
CA ALA A 3 14.88 -16.83 13.48
C ALA A 3 13.75 -16.47 12.50
N LEU A 4 12.59 -17.15 12.61
CA LEU A 4 11.41 -16.83 11.80
C LEU A 4 10.90 -15.42 12.08
N PHE A 5 10.85 -15.03 13.36
CA PHE A 5 10.42 -13.70 13.77
C PHE A 5 11.33 -12.59 13.21
N VAL A 6 12.65 -12.73 13.38
CA VAL A 6 13.64 -11.78 12.84
C VAL A 6 13.56 -11.70 11.31
N ASN A 7 13.39 -12.82 10.61
CA ASN A 7 13.27 -12.83 9.16
C ASN A 7 12.00 -12.13 8.65
N VAL A 8 10.85 -12.36 9.28
CA VAL A 8 9.59 -11.68 8.92
C VAL A 8 9.69 -10.17 9.17
N LEU A 9 10.35 -9.77 10.25
CA LEU A 9 10.60 -8.37 10.57
C LEU A 9 11.54 -7.69 9.57
N LYS A 10 12.65 -8.33 9.23
CA LYS A 10 13.59 -7.82 8.23
C LYS A 10 12.93 -7.69 6.85
N TYR A 11 12.04 -8.61 6.48
CA TYR A 11 11.24 -8.48 5.26
C TYR A 11 10.33 -7.23 5.27
N CYS A 12 9.91 -6.79 6.46
CA CYS A 12 8.98 -5.68 6.61
C CYS A 12 9.65 -4.30 6.80
N SER A 13 10.98 -4.23 6.99
CA SER A 13 11.69 -3.02 7.44
C SER A 13 11.59 -1.85 6.47
N ASP A 14 11.80 -2.06 5.17
CA ASP A 14 11.87 -0.97 4.18
C ASP A 14 10.59 -0.13 4.12
N LYS A 15 9.45 -0.77 4.37
CA LYS A 15 8.14 -0.12 4.37
C LYS A 15 7.76 0.37 5.75
N LEU A 16 8.35 -0.17 6.81
CA LEU A 16 8.21 0.30 8.18
C LEU A 16 8.95 1.63 8.38
N GLU A 17 10.19 1.73 7.92
CA GLU A 17 11.02 2.94 7.99
C GLU A 17 10.28 4.17 7.42
N ARG A 18 9.74 4.05 6.20
CA ARG A 18 8.95 5.13 5.56
C ARG A 18 7.70 5.53 6.34
N ARG A 19 7.16 4.65 7.19
CA ARG A 19 6.00 4.94 8.04
C ARG A 19 6.44 5.60 9.34
N LEU A 20 7.54 5.15 9.92
CA LEU A 20 8.15 5.75 11.10
C LEU A 20 8.55 7.21 10.83
N VAL A 21 9.16 7.51 9.69
CA VAL A 21 9.48 8.90 9.29
C VAL A 21 8.24 9.81 9.33
N LYS A 22 7.07 9.31 8.89
CA LYS A 22 5.83 10.10 8.91
C LYS A 22 5.29 10.29 10.32
N LEU A 23 5.37 9.26 11.17
CA LEU A 23 4.97 9.36 12.56
C LEU A 23 5.89 10.32 13.34
N LYS A 24 7.21 10.20 13.18
CA LYS A 24 8.22 11.10 13.75
C LYS A 24 7.97 12.54 13.34
N LYS A 25 7.64 12.78 12.07
CA LYS A 25 7.26 14.10 11.60
C LYS A 25 6.01 14.65 12.30
N ASP A 26 4.95 13.85 12.43
CA ASP A 26 3.75 14.29 13.15
C ASP A 26 4.05 14.61 14.63
N ILE A 27 4.93 13.84 15.29
CA ILE A 27 5.40 14.12 16.66
C ILE A 27 6.18 15.43 16.72
N TRP A 28 7.11 15.65 15.81
CA TRP A 28 7.93 16.86 15.75
C TRP A 28 7.09 18.11 15.50
N ASP A 29 6.23 18.07 14.48
CA ASP A 29 5.41 19.20 14.05
C ASP A 29 4.38 19.62 15.12
N ASN A 30 4.05 18.73 16.07
CA ASN A 30 2.97 18.92 17.05
C ASN A 30 3.40 18.63 18.49
N LYS A 31 4.69 18.78 18.82
CA LYS A 31 5.29 18.32 20.09
C LYS A 31 4.57 18.81 21.36
N ASP A 32 3.98 20.01 21.31
CA ASP A 32 3.30 20.61 22.45
C ASP A 32 1.83 20.19 22.61
N GLU A 33 1.26 19.52 21.62
CA GLU A 33 -0.13 19.10 21.65
C GLU A 33 -0.39 18.02 22.72
N PRO A 34 -1.54 18.07 23.43
CA PRO A 34 -1.86 17.13 24.50
C PRO A 34 -1.83 15.65 24.07
N TYR A 35 -2.31 15.36 22.86
CA TYR A 35 -2.33 13.99 22.34
C TYR A 35 -0.93 13.47 21.99
N ILE A 36 0.00 14.34 21.56
CA ILE A 36 1.41 13.96 21.37
C ILE A 36 2.07 13.71 22.71
N LYS A 37 1.84 14.58 23.71
CA LYS A 37 2.37 14.38 25.07
C LYS A 37 1.90 13.06 25.68
N SER A 38 0.60 12.75 25.58
CA SER A 38 0.03 11.46 25.98
C SER A 38 0.73 10.28 25.29
N PHE A 39 0.94 10.36 23.97
CA PHE A 39 1.65 9.31 23.24
C PHE A 39 3.11 9.16 23.69
N LEU A 40 3.83 10.27 23.89
CA LEU A 40 5.22 10.23 24.36
C LEU A 40 5.34 9.69 25.79
N GLU A 41 4.40 10.03 26.68
CA GLU A 41 4.31 9.44 28.03
C GLU A 41 4.05 7.93 27.96
N PHE A 42 3.17 7.49 27.05
CA PHE A 42 2.96 6.08 26.80
C PHE A 42 4.25 5.40 26.30
N LEU A 43 4.98 5.98 25.35
CA LEU A 43 6.26 5.43 24.90
C LEU A 43 7.28 5.32 26.05
N LYS A 44 7.37 6.32 26.92
CA LYS A 44 8.25 6.27 28.11
C LYS A 44 7.90 5.10 29.03
N SER A 45 6.61 4.76 29.18
CA SER A 45 6.19 3.59 29.97
C SER A 45 6.67 2.25 29.38
N TYR A 46 7.10 2.23 28.11
CA TYR A 46 7.73 1.10 27.42
C TYR A 46 9.26 1.13 27.48
N GLU A 47 9.86 2.00 28.29
CA GLU A 47 11.32 2.21 28.38
C GLU A 47 11.93 2.73 27.06
N ILE A 48 11.13 3.40 26.22
CA ILE A 48 11.59 3.99 24.95
C ILE A 48 12.16 5.39 25.21
N ASP A 49 13.38 5.64 24.70
CA ASP A 49 13.99 6.97 24.70
C ASP A 49 13.28 7.88 23.68
N VAL A 50 12.36 8.70 24.18
CA VAL A 50 11.61 9.64 23.35
C VAL A 50 12.38 10.91 22.99
N ASP A 51 13.50 11.16 23.68
CA ASP A 51 14.36 12.31 23.37
C ASP A 51 15.27 11.99 22.18
N ASN A 52 15.48 10.69 21.89
CA ASN A 52 16.26 10.21 20.74
C ASN A 52 15.56 9.10 19.95
N LEU A 53 14.36 9.38 19.41
CA LEU A 53 13.56 8.43 18.61
C LEU A 53 14.26 7.91 17.33
N ASP A 54 15.37 8.52 16.90
CA ASP A 54 16.13 8.08 15.73
C ASP A 54 17.07 6.91 16.01
N GLU A 55 17.50 6.75 17.26
CA GLU A 55 18.33 5.62 17.70
C GLU A 55 17.52 4.45 18.28
N VAL A 56 16.22 4.65 18.50
CA VAL A 56 15.33 3.63 19.02
C VAL A 56 15.10 2.53 17.98
N ASP A 57 15.14 1.29 18.45
CA ASP A 57 14.80 0.11 17.69
C ASP A 57 13.38 0.22 17.09
N GLU A 58 13.28 0.14 15.77
CA GLU A 58 12.01 0.28 15.05
C GLU A 58 10.94 -0.68 15.58
N TYR A 59 11.34 -1.85 16.10
CA TYR A 59 10.43 -2.86 16.61
C TYR A 59 9.79 -2.45 17.93
N ASP A 60 10.54 -1.80 18.81
CA ASP A 60 10.03 -1.31 20.10
C ASP A 60 8.96 -0.24 19.87
N ILE A 61 9.20 0.69 18.93
CA ILE A 61 8.20 1.70 18.53
C ILE A 61 6.97 1.03 17.91
N THR A 62 7.17 0.02 17.07
CA THR A 62 6.07 -0.67 16.38
C THR A 62 5.16 -1.40 17.37
N ILE A 63 5.73 -2.07 18.38
CA ILE A 63 4.99 -2.71 19.46
C ILE A 63 4.19 -1.66 20.23
N ALA A 64 4.84 -0.58 20.69
CA ALA A 64 4.17 0.46 21.46
C ALA A 64 3.04 1.13 20.66
N CYS A 65 3.23 1.39 19.36
CA CYS A 65 2.17 1.91 18.49
C CYS A 65 0.98 0.95 18.37
N CYS A 66 1.21 -0.37 18.34
CA CYS A 66 0.16 -1.37 18.27
C CYS A 66 -0.71 -1.33 19.53
N GLU A 67 -0.08 -1.26 20.70
CA GLU A 67 -0.78 -1.22 21.99
C GLU A 67 -1.50 0.11 22.19
N TYR A 68 -0.82 1.23 21.94
CA TYR A 68 -1.42 2.56 22.03
C TYR A 68 -2.66 2.68 21.14
N TYR A 69 -2.58 2.24 19.88
CA TYR A 69 -3.75 2.30 18.99
C TYR A 69 -4.93 1.48 19.52
N LYS A 70 -4.69 0.29 20.08
CA LYS A 70 -5.78 -0.54 20.63
C LYS A 70 -6.52 0.15 21.77
N ASP A 71 -5.78 0.81 22.65
CA ASP A 71 -6.36 1.46 23.82
C ASP A 71 -6.99 2.82 23.48
N ASN A 72 -6.49 3.51 22.44
CA ASN A 72 -6.88 4.89 22.12
C ASN A 72 -7.66 5.05 20.79
N LYS A 73 -8.04 3.95 20.11
CA LYS A 73 -8.72 4.03 18.78
C LYS A 73 -10.05 4.78 18.78
N ASN A 74 -10.69 4.90 19.94
CA ASN A 74 -11.98 5.58 20.12
C ASN A 74 -11.85 6.96 20.78
N GLU A 75 -10.63 7.43 21.04
CA GLU A 75 -10.40 8.73 21.67
C GLU A 75 -10.47 9.89 20.66
N GLU A 76 -10.73 11.10 21.16
CA GLU A 76 -10.75 12.34 20.38
C GLU A 76 -9.32 12.79 20.01
N HIS A 77 -8.64 12.02 19.17
CA HIS A 77 -7.35 12.38 18.59
C HIS A 77 -7.49 12.78 17.12
N PRO A 78 -6.55 13.58 16.57
CA PRO A 78 -6.54 13.84 15.15
C PRO A 78 -6.49 12.53 14.35
N GLN A 79 -7.48 12.32 13.48
CA GLN A 79 -7.61 11.09 12.68
C GLN A 79 -6.33 10.76 11.90
N ARG A 80 -5.63 11.79 11.41
CA ARG A 80 -4.36 11.63 10.69
C ARG A 80 -3.27 11.01 11.56
N PHE A 81 -3.13 11.46 12.81
CA PHE A 81 -2.13 10.95 13.75
C PHE A 81 -2.43 9.51 14.12
N LEU A 82 -3.67 9.21 14.53
CA LEU A 82 -4.12 7.84 14.80
C LEU A 82 -3.90 6.91 13.61
N LYS A 83 -4.09 7.40 12.38
CA LYS A 83 -3.85 6.63 11.15
C LYS A 83 -2.37 6.31 10.93
N HIS A 84 -1.44 7.17 11.36
CA HIS A 84 -0.02 6.86 11.32
C HIS A 84 0.38 5.87 12.41
N ILE A 85 -0.10 6.04 13.64
CA ILE A 85 0.09 5.05 14.73
C ILE A 85 -0.44 3.69 14.30
N LYS A 86 -1.70 3.60 13.82
CA LYS A 86 -2.32 2.36 13.34
C LYS A 86 -1.44 1.66 12.31
N LYS A 87 -0.92 2.42 11.34
CA LYS A 87 -0.09 1.88 10.26
C LYS A 87 1.25 1.35 10.77
N VAL A 88 1.90 2.06 11.68
CA VAL A 88 3.14 1.59 12.31
C VAL A 88 2.83 0.34 13.14
N GLY A 89 1.86 0.41 14.06
CA GLY A 89 1.45 -0.71 14.91
C GLY A 89 0.98 -1.97 14.17
N SER A 90 0.40 -1.81 12.98
CA SER A 90 -0.08 -2.94 12.16
C SER A 90 1.03 -3.91 11.73
N TYR A 91 2.29 -3.48 11.68
CA TYR A 91 3.40 -4.39 11.35
C TYR A 91 3.67 -5.38 12.48
N SER A 92 3.65 -4.92 13.72
CA SER A 92 3.81 -5.78 14.89
C SER A 92 2.69 -6.82 14.94
N ALA A 93 1.43 -6.39 14.75
CA ALA A 93 0.30 -7.31 14.66
C ALA A 93 0.44 -8.32 13.49
N SER A 94 0.84 -7.86 12.32
CA SER A 94 1.01 -8.74 11.14
C SER A 94 2.11 -9.78 11.36
N VAL A 95 3.24 -9.39 11.96
CA VAL A 95 4.34 -10.30 12.28
C VAL A 95 3.87 -11.38 13.26
N MET A 96 3.09 -11.00 14.27
CA MET A 96 2.48 -11.96 15.19
C MET A 96 1.57 -12.93 14.48
N ASP A 97 0.70 -12.45 13.60
CA ASP A 97 -0.26 -13.28 12.87
C ASP A 97 0.47 -14.29 11.97
N ILE A 98 1.52 -13.85 11.27
CA ILE A 98 2.36 -14.70 10.43
C ILE A 98 3.05 -15.78 11.28
N VAL A 99 3.72 -15.38 12.37
CA VAL A 99 4.46 -16.32 13.23
C VAL A 99 3.51 -17.31 13.91
N ASN A 100 2.37 -16.83 14.43
CA ASN A 100 1.34 -17.67 15.03
C ASN A 100 0.73 -18.64 14.02
N CYS A 101 0.55 -18.21 12.77
CA CYS A 101 0.10 -19.10 11.70
C CYS A 101 1.18 -20.15 11.39
N ALA A 102 2.40 -19.73 11.06
CA ALA A 102 3.50 -20.60 10.68
C ALA A 102 3.90 -21.63 11.75
N CYS A 103 3.70 -21.30 13.03
CA CYS A 103 4.02 -22.21 14.12
C CYS A 103 2.94 -23.27 14.42
N LYS A 104 1.75 -23.21 13.80
CA LYS A 104 0.71 -24.23 14.00
C LYS A 104 1.13 -25.55 13.36
N GLU A 105 1.06 -26.65 14.12
CA GLU A 105 1.46 -28.00 13.68
C GLU A 105 0.84 -28.39 12.33
N LYS A 106 -0.46 -28.08 12.13
CA LYS A 106 -1.18 -28.40 10.89
C LYS A 106 -0.58 -27.75 9.63
N TYR A 107 0.18 -26.67 9.75
CA TYR A 107 0.77 -25.97 8.61
C TYR A 107 2.26 -26.30 8.42
N LYS A 108 2.94 -26.92 9.39
CA LYS A 108 4.36 -27.24 9.27
C LYS A 108 4.70 -28.07 8.02
N PRO A 109 3.96 -29.14 7.67
CA PRO A 109 4.24 -29.91 6.46
C PRO A 109 4.05 -29.09 5.17
N LEU A 110 3.13 -28.12 5.18
CA LEU A 110 2.88 -27.25 4.03
C LEU A 110 4.06 -26.30 3.81
N PHE A 111 4.62 -25.73 4.88
CA PHE A 111 5.80 -24.86 4.78
C PHE A 111 7.09 -25.61 4.39
N SER A 112 7.21 -26.90 4.73
CA SER A 112 8.39 -27.70 4.34
C SER A 112 8.40 -28.11 2.86
N CYS A 113 7.28 -27.97 2.16
CA CYS A 113 7.12 -28.38 0.76
C CYS A 113 6.90 -27.19 -0.18
N ILE A 114 7.28 -25.98 0.22
CA ILE A 114 7.16 -24.79 -0.63
C ILE A 114 8.33 -24.75 -1.61
N ASP A 115 8.01 -24.73 -2.90
CA ASP A 115 8.95 -24.29 -3.93
C ASP A 115 8.81 -22.78 -4.15
N LEU A 116 9.94 -22.07 -4.15
CA LEU A 116 9.98 -20.62 -4.27
C LEU A 116 10.45 -20.24 -5.67
N HIS A 117 9.51 -19.72 -6.46
CA HIS A 117 9.82 -19.11 -7.75
C HIS A 117 9.84 -17.59 -7.62
N LEU A 118 11.02 -17.00 -7.82
CA LEU A 118 11.19 -15.55 -7.86
C LEU A 118 10.94 -15.06 -9.29
N LEU A 119 9.95 -14.19 -9.45
CA LEU A 119 9.65 -13.54 -10.72
C LEU A 119 10.32 -12.17 -10.76
N GLU A 120 11.02 -11.88 -11.85
CA GLU A 120 11.60 -10.56 -12.09
C GLU A 120 10.49 -9.52 -12.34
N PRO A 121 10.59 -8.30 -11.77
CA PRO A 121 9.64 -7.23 -12.05
C PRO A 121 9.65 -6.82 -13.52
N VAL A 122 8.51 -6.95 -14.19
CA VAL A 122 8.33 -6.48 -15.57
C VAL A 122 8.02 -4.99 -15.56
N HIS A 123 8.82 -4.21 -16.29
CA HIS A 123 8.68 -2.77 -16.39
C HIS A 123 9.20 -2.26 -17.73
N VAL A 124 8.71 -1.10 -18.16
CA VAL A 124 9.18 -0.44 -19.38
C VAL A 124 9.16 1.08 -19.19
N ASN A 125 10.04 1.73 -19.93
CA ASN A 125 10.10 3.18 -20.04
C ASN A 125 9.10 3.62 -21.11
N GLN A 126 8.02 4.28 -20.70
CA GLN A 126 7.02 4.81 -21.61
C GLN A 126 7.19 6.32 -21.77
N PRO A 127 7.31 6.83 -23.01
CA PRO A 127 7.27 8.26 -23.25
C PRO A 127 5.87 8.81 -22.95
N ILE A 128 5.83 9.99 -22.34
CA ILE A 128 4.60 10.70 -22.01
C ILE A 128 4.65 12.07 -22.68
N SER A 129 3.65 12.31 -23.51
CA SER A 129 3.46 13.60 -24.19
C SER A 129 3.35 14.75 -23.18
N PRO A 130 3.68 15.99 -23.58
CA PRO A 130 3.46 17.17 -22.76
C PRO A 130 2.06 17.20 -22.15
N TRP A 131 1.94 17.68 -20.91
CA TRP A 131 0.67 17.74 -20.18
C TRP A 131 -0.40 18.48 -20.99
N LYS A 132 0.01 19.58 -21.65
CA LYS A 132 -0.86 20.39 -22.49
C LYS A 132 -1.47 19.58 -23.63
N ASP A 133 -0.66 18.75 -24.29
CA ASP A 133 -1.10 17.95 -25.45
C ASP A 133 -2.07 16.86 -25.03
N ILE A 134 -1.87 16.28 -23.83
CA ILE A 134 -2.81 15.30 -23.25
C ILE A 134 -4.13 15.98 -22.90
N VAL A 135 -4.09 17.08 -22.14
CA VAL A 135 -5.32 17.73 -21.64
C VAL A 135 -6.13 18.38 -22.76
N THR A 136 -5.49 18.89 -23.81
CA THR A 136 -6.20 19.50 -24.96
C THR A 136 -7.09 18.49 -25.68
N LYS A 137 -6.80 17.19 -25.61
CA LYS A 137 -7.69 16.13 -26.13
C LYS A 137 -9.04 16.07 -25.41
N PHE A 138 -9.09 16.51 -24.15
CA PHE A 138 -10.29 16.49 -23.31
C PHE A 138 -10.90 17.89 -23.12
N ILE A 139 -10.08 18.95 -23.19
CA ILE A 139 -10.49 20.34 -23.02
C ILE A 139 -9.92 21.16 -24.19
N PRO A 140 -10.65 21.28 -25.31
CA PRO A 140 -10.12 21.93 -26.52
C PRO A 140 -10.04 23.47 -26.41
N ASN A 141 -10.75 24.10 -25.46
CA ASN A 141 -10.75 25.56 -25.30
C ASN A 141 -9.54 26.05 -24.47
N GLN A 142 -8.71 26.91 -25.07
CA GLN A 142 -7.48 27.43 -24.46
C GLN A 142 -7.69 28.22 -23.15
N LYS A 143 -8.79 29.00 -23.03
CA LYS A 143 -9.07 29.74 -21.79
C LYS A 143 -9.38 28.78 -20.64
N ASN A 144 -10.13 27.72 -20.93
CA ASN A 144 -10.46 26.68 -19.96
C ASN A 144 -9.22 25.86 -19.57
N LEU A 145 -8.27 25.69 -20.49
CA LEU A 145 -7.03 24.95 -20.28
C LEU A 145 -6.11 25.62 -19.25
N GLU A 146 -5.90 26.94 -19.35
CA GLU A 146 -5.06 27.67 -18.39
C GLU A 146 -5.68 27.72 -16.99
N GLU A 147 -6.99 27.94 -16.92
CA GLU A 147 -7.73 27.89 -15.66
C GLU A 147 -7.67 26.48 -15.03
N PHE A 148 -7.83 25.43 -15.85
CA PHE A 148 -7.69 24.05 -15.40
C PHE A 148 -6.28 23.74 -14.90
N LYS A 149 -5.23 24.21 -15.60
CA LYS A 149 -3.83 24.05 -15.17
C LYS A 149 -3.61 24.70 -13.81
N LYS A 150 -4.10 25.94 -13.63
CA LYS A 150 -4.00 26.67 -12.36
C LYS A 150 -4.67 25.89 -11.22
N ASN A 151 -5.92 25.45 -11.41
CA ASN A 151 -6.68 24.71 -10.40
C ASN A 151 -5.99 23.38 -10.04
N CYS A 152 -5.39 22.68 -11.01
CA CYS A 152 -4.61 21.46 -10.76
C CYS A 152 -3.37 21.72 -9.90
N LEU A 153 -2.71 22.87 -10.08
CA LEU A 153 -1.49 23.23 -9.34
C LEU A 153 -1.76 23.80 -7.94
N GLU A 154 -2.96 24.34 -7.70
CA GLU A 154 -3.42 24.76 -6.37
C GLU A 154 -3.77 23.55 -5.49
N ASN A 155 -4.25 22.45 -6.08
CA ASN A 155 -4.50 21.21 -5.35
C ASN A 155 -3.18 20.48 -5.03
N SER A 156 -2.86 20.35 -3.74
CA SER A 156 -1.58 19.78 -3.27
C SER A 156 -1.36 18.32 -3.69
N GLU A 157 -2.41 17.50 -3.72
CA GLU A 157 -2.35 16.10 -4.12
C GLU A 157 -2.13 15.98 -5.65
N THR A 158 -2.89 16.74 -6.44
CA THR A 158 -2.73 16.78 -7.91
C THR A 158 -1.36 17.31 -8.29
N LYS A 159 -0.93 18.42 -7.68
CA LYS A 159 0.42 18.99 -7.87
C LYS A 159 1.51 17.97 -7.58
N LYS A 160 1.39 17.22 -6.49
CA LYS A 160 2.34 16.16 -6.13
C LYS A 160 2.36 15.05 -7.17
N ARG A 161 1.20 14.60 -7.66
CA ARG A 161 1.12 13.56 -8.71
C ARG A 161 1.71 14.04 -10.03
N LEU A 162 1.45 15.28 -10.42
CA LEU A 162 2.07 15.88 -11.61
C LEU A 162 3.59 15.91 -11.48
N TYR A 163 4.10 16.29 -10.31
CA TYR A 163 5.53 16.22 -10.01
C TYR A 163 6.08 14.79 -10.12
N GLU A 164 5.36 13.79 -9.59
CA GLU A 164 5.74 12.37 -9.70
C GLU A 164 5.72 11.84 -11.14
N ILE A 165 4.87 12.39 -12.01
CA ILE A 165 4.72 11.96 -13.42
C ILE A 165 5.72 12.66 -14.33
N TYR A 166 5.98 13.96 -14.12
CA TYR A 166 6.79 14.79 -15.02
C TYR A 166 8.16 15.17 -14.44
N GLY A 167 8.45 14.82 -13.20
CA GLY A 167 9.68 15.25 -12.50
C GLY A 167 9.70 16.74 -12.15
N GLY A 168 8.59 17.45 -12.36
CA GLY A 168 8.47 18.88 -12.13
C GLY A 168 7.09 19.42 -12.50
N ILE A 169 6.79 20.64 -12.06
CA ILE A 169 5.50 21.33 -12.31
C ILE A 169 5.66 22.61 -13.15
N GLY A 170 6.89 22.90 -13.60
CA GLY A 170 7.21 24.05 -14.43
C GLY A 170 7.30 23.66 -15.90
N ARG A 171 8.42 24.01 -16.55
CA ARG A 171 8.70 23.68 -17.96
C ARG A 171 8.67 22.18 -18.26
N GLN A 172 8.85 21.33 -17.24
CA GLN A 172 8.76 19.88 -17.38
C GLN A 172 7.38 19.41 -17.87
N LEU A 173 6.32 20.16 -17.57
CA LEU A 173 4.97 19.85 -18.07
C LEU A 173 4.82 20.12 -19.57
N ASP A 174 5.70 20.93 -20.15
CA ASP A 174 5.62 21.40 -21.54
C ASP A 174 6.55 20.58 -22.47
N HIS A 175 7.19 19.53 -21.94
CA HIS A 175 8.09 18.65 -22.68
C HIS A 175 7.66 17.19 -22.56
N GLU A 176 8.01 16.41 -23.57
CA GLU A 176 7.92 14.96 -23.48
C GLU A 176 8.87 14.47 -22.38
N THR A 177 8.37 13.57 -21.55
CA THR A 177 9.14 12.95 -20.46
C THR A 177 9.04 11.44 -20.57
N THR A 178 9.84 10.73 -19.79
CA THR A 178 9.78 9.26 -19.70
C THR A 178 9.29 8.86 -18.33
N ASN A 179 8.32 7.96 -18.29
CA ASN A 179 7.86 7.35 -17.05
C ASN A 179 8.16 5.85 -17.03
N HIS A 180 8.55 5.40 -15.84
CA HIS A 180 8.67 3.98 -15.55
C HIS A 180 7.27 3.43 -15.26
N ILE A 181 6.77 2.58 -16.15
CA ILE A 181 5.53 1.82 -15.94
C ILE A 181 5.86 0.38 -15.58
N TYR A 182 4.99 -0.25 -14.80
CA TYR A 182 5.22 -1.55 -14.19
C TYR A 182 4.03 -2.45 -14.45
N LEU A 183 4.31 -3.71 -14.79
CA LEU A 183 3.31 -4.76 -14.70
C LEU A 183 3.05 -5.01 -13.21
N HIS A 184 1.78 -5.01 -12.82
CA HIS A 184 1.45 -5.27 -11.42
C HIS A 184 1.86 -6.69 -11.04
N ALA A 185 2.26 -6.93 -9.79
CA ALA A 185 2.77 -8.22 -9.35
C ALA A 185 1.78 -9.37 -9.60
N GLU A 186 0.48 -9.13 -9.35
CA GLU A 186 -0.61 -10.06 -9.68
C GLU A 186 -0.60 -10.40 -11.16
N LEU A 187 -0.46 -9.40 -12.04
CA LEU A 187 -0.46 -9.63 -13.49
C LEU A 187 0.79 -10.39 -13.91
N ASN A 188 1.95 -10.09 -13.32
CA ASN A 188 3.19 -10.83 -13.61
C ASN A 188 3.05 -12.33 -13.31
N ILE A 189 2.38 -12.68 -12.21
CA ILE A 189 2.03 -14.07 -11.88
C ILE A 189 1.04 -14.62 -12.92
N LEU A 190 -0.03 -13.87 -13.20
CA LEU A 190 -1.13 -14.31 -14.07
C LEU A 190 -0.73 -14.45 -15.55
N THR A 191 0.28 -13.70 -16.00
CA THR A 191 0.83 -13.82 -17.35
C THR A 191 1.76 -15.01 -17.50
N ASN A 192 2.25 -15.57 -16.39
CA ASN A 192 3.07 -16.76 -16.40
C ASN A 192 2.18 -18.01 -16.40
N THR A 193 1.69 -18.39 -17.59
CA THR A 193 0.72 -19.48 -17.75
C THR A 193 1.24 -20.85 -17.33
N ASP A 194 2.55 -21.03 -17.27
CA ASP A 194 3.15 -22.28 -16.78
C ASP A 194 2.86 -22.51 -15.29
N ILE A 195 2.55 -21.43 -14.57
CA ILE A 195 2.13 -21.46 -13.16
C ILE A 195 0.62 -21.72 -13.04
N LEU A 196 -0.15 -21.53 -14.13
CA LEU A 196 -1.61 -21.57 -14.08
C LEU A 196 -2.21 -22.88 -14.62
N SER A 197 -3.18 -23.42 -13.89
CA SER A 197 -3.90 -24.65 -14.17
C SER A 197 -5.38 -24.38 -14.40
N LYS A 198 -5.94 -25.11 -15.38
CA LYS A 198 -7.40 -25.17 -15.58
C LYS A 198 -8.07 -26.26 -14.74
N GLU A 199 -7.28 -27.20 -14.22
CA GLU A 199 -7.79 -28.36 -13.49
C GLU A 199 -7.98 -28.02 -12.01
N HIS A 200 -7.00 -27.34 -11.43
CA HIS A 200 -6.95 -27.01 -10.01
C HIS A 200 -7.39 -25.57 -9.72
N ASN A 201 -7.92 -25.36 -8.51
CA ASN A 201 -8.23 -24.02 -8.02
C ASN A 201 -6.96 -23.36 -7.51
N GLU A 202 -6.54 -22.31 -8.21
CA GLU A 202 -5.37 -21.53 -7.83
C GLU A 202 -5.78 -20.35 -6.98
N PHE A 203 -5.18 -20.26 -5.81
CA PHE A 203 -5.38 -19.12 -4.94
C PHE A 203 -4.23 -18.13 -5.12
N ILE A 204 -4.54 -16.99 -5.72
CA ILE A 204 -3.59 -15.89 -5.88
C ILE A 204 -3.83 -14.90 -4.77
N THR A 205 -2.80 -14.72 -3.95
CA THR A 205 -2.78 -13.71 -2.90
C THR A 205 -1.62 -12.77 -3.12
N VAL A 206 -1.89 -11.50 -2.87
CA VAL A 206 -0.97 -10.38 -2.99
C VAL A 206 -1.19 -9.45 -1.81
N SER A 207 -0.21 -8.59 -1.54
CA SER A 207 -0.21 -7.69 -0.37
C SER A 207 -1.42 -6.74 -0.29
N LYS A 208 -2.23 -6.63 -1.35
CA LYS A 208 -3.46 -5.83 -1.42
C LYS A 208 -4.54 -6.59 -2.16
N LYS A 209 -5.82 -6.25 -1.90
CA LYS A 209 -6.95 -6.63 -2.77
C LYS A 209 -6.62 -6.28 -4.23
N CYS A 210 -7.09 -7.06 -5.20
CA CYS A 210 -6.80 -6.82 -6.61
C CYS A 210 -7.24 -5.42 -7.03
N CYS A 211 -6.38 -4.77 -7.80
CA CYS A 211 -6.75 -3.55 -8.47
C CYS A 211 -7.73 -3.82 -9.62
N TYR A 212 -8.21 -2.75 -10.25
CA TYR A 212 -9.18 -2.88 -11.33
C TYR A 212 -8.64 -3.73 -12.50
N LEU A 213 -7.44 -3.41 -12.99
CA LEU A 213 -6.86 -4.13 -14.12
C LEU A 213 -6.59 -5.61 -13.81
N CYS A 214 -6.10 -5.91 -12.62
CA CYS A 214 -5.92 -7.30 -12.17
C CYS A 214 -7.25 -8.04 -12.09
N GLU A 215 -8.29 -7.43 -11.53
CA GLU A 215 -9.64 -8.01 -11.47
C GLU A 215 -10.17 -8.33 -12.87
N SER A 216 -10.06 -7.38 -13.80
CA SER A 216 -10.50 -7.58 -15.18
C SER A 216 -9.71 -8.71 -15.86
N TYR A 217 -8.40 -8.78 -15.67
CA TYR A 217 -7.58 -9.84 -16.25
C TYR A 217 -7.89 -11.22 -15.65
N ILE A 218 -8.14 -11.29 -14.34
CA ILE A 218 -8.59 -12.53 -13.67
C ILE A 218 -9.94 -12.96 -14.23
N ASN A 219 -10.89 -12.04 -14.43
CA ASN A 219 -12.19 -12.36 -15.00
C ASN A 219 -12.07 -12.84 -16.46
N PHE A 220 -11.17 -12.24 -17.23
CA PHE A 220 -10.82 -12.71 -18.57
C PHE A 220 -10.24 -14.14 -18.53
N LEU A 221 -9.28 -14.44 -17.65
CA LEU A 221 -8.74 -15.80 -17.54
C LEU A 221 -9.81 -16.80 -17.07
N ARG A 222 -10.69 -16.42 -16.15
CA ARG A 222 -11.83 -17.25 -15.74
C ARG A 222 -12.75 -17.57 -16.92
N SER A 223 -13.02 -16.61 -17.81
CA SER A 223 -13.83 -16.87 -19.02
C SER A 223 -13.15 -17.83 -20.00
N LYS A 224 -11.81 -17.94 -19.95
CA LYS A 224 -11.02 -18.94 -20.70
C LYS A 224 -10.88 -20.30 -19.98
N GLY A 225 -11.55 -20.46 -18.83
CA GLY A 225 -11.64 -21.73 -18.08
C GLY A 225 -10.64 -21.90 -16.94
N TYR A 226 -9.82 -20.88 -16.62
CA TYR A 226 -8.92 -20.94 -15.46
C TYR A 226 -9.69 -20.78 -14.14
N LYS A 227 -9.33 -21.56 -13.12
CA LYS A 227 -10.02 -21.53 -11.82
C LYS A 227 -9.23 -20.73 -10.79
N ILE A 228 -9.29 -19.40 -10.93
CA ILE A 228 -8.51 -18.48 -10.08
C ILE A 228 -9.40 -17.92 -8.96
N THR A 229 -8.89 -17.93 -7.72
CA THR A 229 -9.51 -17.32 -6.54
C THR A 229 -8.60 -16.23 -5.98
N VAL A 230 -9.18 -15.11 -5.54
CA VAL A 230 -8.45 -13.96 -4.97
C VAL A 230 -9.09 -13.49 -3.67
N SER A 231 -8.32 -12.77 -2.85
CA SER A 231 -8.76 -12.27 -1.54
C SER A 231 -9.78 -11.10 -1.59
N GLY A 232 -10.12 -10.61 -2.79
CA GLY A 232 -11.07 -9.53 -3.02
C GLY A 232 -10.47 -8.38 -3.84
N THR A 233 -11.27 -7.35 -4.12
CA THR A 233 -10.89 -6.26 -5.04
C THR A 233 -11.09 -4.89 -4.39
N HIS A 234 -10.23 -3.93 -4.71
CA HIS A 234 -10.33 -2.54 -4.22
C HIS A 234 -10.59 -1.52 -5.33
N LYS A 235 -10.67 -1.97 -6.60
CA LYS A 235 -11.04 -1.18 -7.79
C LYS A 235 -10.32 0.17 -7.93
N LYS A 236 -9.03 0.25 -7.56
CA LYS A 236 -8.21 1.46 -7.78
C LYS A 236 -7.51 1.35 -9.11
N LEU A 237 -7.40 2.47 -9.81
CA LEU A 237 -6.55 2.68 -10.97
C LEU A 237 -5.20 3.26 -10.54
N TYR A 238 -4.11 2.83 -11.17
CA TYR A 238 -2.79 3.40 -10.92
C TYR A 238 -2.19 3.91 -12.22
N HIS A 239 -1.51 5.05 -12.14
CA HIS A 239 -1.02 5.81 -13.29
C HIS A 239 0.29 5.27 -13.89
N ARG A 240 0.95 4.30 -13.22
CA ARG A 240 2.21 3.67 -13.67
C ARG A 240 2.02 2.23 -14.11
N TRP A 241 0.85 1.90 -14.62
CA TRP A 241 0.53 0.53 -15.02
C TRP A 241 0.95 0.21 -16.43
N MET A 242 1.40 -1.03 -16.58
CA MET A 242 1.61 -1.69 -17.86
C MET A 242 0.51 -2.73 -18.07
N LEU A 243 -0.03 -2.79 -19.29
CA LEU A 243 -0.93 -3.87 -19.72
C LEU A 243 -0.10 -5.13 -20.05
N PRO A 244 -0.65 -6.33 -19.84
CA PRO A 244 0.04 -7.56 -20.25
C PRO A 244 0.03 -7.70 -21.78
N ASP A 245 1.19 -7.97 -22.39
CA ASP A 245 1.36 -8.08 -23.84
C ASP A 245 0.60 -9.27 -24.46
N THR A 246 0.30 -10.28 -23.64
CA THR A 246 -0.15 -11.61 -24.09
C THR A 246 -1.56 -11.69 -24.70
N TYR A 247 -2.41 -10.64 -24.65
CA TYR A 247 -3.82 -10.80 -25.06
C TYR A 247 -4.44 -9.53 -25.68
N GLU A 248 -4.38 -9.40 -27.01
CA GLU A 248 -5.10 -8.33 -27.75
C GLU A 248 -6.61 -8.33 -27.47
N GLU A 249 -7.22 -9.51 -27.31
CA GLU A 249 -8.64 -9.67 -26.97
C GLU A 249 -8.96 -9.06 -25.61
N PHE A 250 -8.07 -9.23 -24.63
CA PHE A 250 -8.21 -8.63 -23.31
C PHE A 250 -8.13 -7.10 -23.40
N VAL A 251 -7.17 -6.56 -24.16
CA VAL A 251 -7.00 -5.12 -24.32
C VAL A 251 -8.28 -4.47 -24.86
N LYS A 252 -8.91 -5.08 -25.88
CA LYS A 252 -10.18 -4.57 -26.43
C LYS A 252 -11.29 -4.53 -25.38
N ASN A 253 -11.43 -5.59 -24.59
CA ASN A 253 -12.47 -5.67 -23.56
C ASN A 253 -12.23 -4.68 -22.41
N VAL A 254 -10.98 -4.56 -21.94
CA VAL A 254 -10.65 -3.70 -20.82
C VAL A 254 -10.72 -2.21 -21.16
N LEU A 255 -10.42 -1.82 -22.40
CA LEU A 255 -10.51 -0.42 -22.79
C LEU A 255 -11.94 0.11 -22.68
N CYS A 256 -12.94 -0.66 -23.13
CA CYS A 256 -14.35 -0.29 -22.99
C CYS A 256 -14.74 -0.14 -21.52
N ASP A 257 -14.38 -1.11 -20.67
CA ASP A 257 -14.73 -1.03 -19.25
C ASP A 257 -13.99 0.10 -18.53
N LEU A 258 -12.76 0.43 -18.95
CA LEU A 258 -11.97 1.53 -18.39
C LEU A 258 -12.62 2.88 -18.68
N ASP A 259 -13.14 3.09 -19.89
CA ASP A 259 -13.85 4.32 -20.25
C ASP A 259 -15.08 4.50 -19.36
N GLU A 260 -15.91 3.46 -19.20
CA GLU A 260 -17.07 3.50 -18.31
C GLU A 260 -16.68 3.80 -16.85
N ILE A 261 -15.55 3.26 -16.39
CA ILE A 261 -15.07 3.50 -15.02
C ILE A 261 -14.57 4.90 -14.83
N ILE A 262 -13.82 5.43 -15.81
CA ILE A 262 -13.35 6.81 -15.79
C ILE A 262 -14.57 7.74 -15.78
N GLU A 263 -15.57 7.50 -16.63
CA GLU A 263 -16.83 8.24 -16.64
C GLU A 263 -17.57 8.15 -15.31
N SER A 264 -17.72 6.95 -14.74
CA SER A 264 -18.33 6.74 -13.42
C SER A 264 -17.54 7.43 -12.30
N GLY A 265 -16.22 7.49 -12.44
CA GLY A 265 -15.30 8.12 -11.51
C GLY A 265 -15.45 9.63 -11.55
N ILE A 266 -15.51 10.21 -12.75
CA ILE A 266 -15.80 11.64 -12.97
C ILE A 266 -17.20 11.98 -12.43
N GLY A 267 -18.20 11.16 -12.72
CA GLY A 267 -19.57 11.31 -12.22
C GLY A 267 -19.68 11.18 -10.70
N ARG A 268 -18.83 10.37 -10.06
CA ARG A 268 -18.72 10.30 -8.60
C ARG A 268 -17.96 11.49 -8.03
N TYR A 269 -16.86 11.92 -8.64
CA TYR A 269 -16.05 13.04 -8.14
C TYR A 269 -16.84 14.35 -8.16
N THR A 270 -17.61 14.59 -9.23
CA THR A 270 -18.55 15.72 -9.36
C THR A 270 -19.68 15.67 -8.31
N LYS A 271 -20.09 14.48 -7.85
CA LYS A 271 -21.02 14.29 -6.73
C LYS A 271 -20.35 14.35 -5.35
N ILE A 272 -19.08 13.96 -5.23
CA ILE A 272 -18.27 13.95 -4.00
C ILE A 272 -17.75 15.35 -3.64
N THR A 273 -17.62 16.26 -4.61
CA THR A 273 -17.55 17.71 -4.30
C THR A 273 -18.77 18.22 -3.52
N ALA A 274 -19.81 17.40 -3.33
CA ALA A 274 -20.93 17.63 -2.40
C ALA A 274 -20.97 16.68 -1.17
N LYS A 275 -19.98 15.82 -0.90
CA LYS A 275 -19.86 14.99 0.32
C LYS A 275 -18.48 14.31 0.47
N SER A 276 -17.81 14.57 1.60
CA SER A 276 -16.49 14.09 2.03
C SER A 276 -16.15 12.62 1.75
N ASP A 277 -14.88 12.39 1.42
CA ASP A 277 -14.25 11.10 1.08
C ASP A 277 -14.05 10.16 2.27
N SER A 278 -14.41 8.88 2.06
CA SER A 278 -14.38 7.77 3.01
C SER A 278 -13.05 7.01 3.07
N ASP A 279 -12.80 6.40 4.24
CA ASP A 279 -11.61 5.65 4.60
C ASP A 279 -11.40 4.31 3.86
N GLY A 280 -10.12 3.97 3.68
CA GLY A 280 -9.70 2.66 3.21
C GLY A 280 -9.47 1.69 4.36
N GLU A 281 -10.06 0.50 4.23
CA GLU A 281 -9.95 -0.63 5.17
C GLU A 281 -8.49 -1.08 5.35
N SER A 282 -7.97 -0.91 6.57
CA SER A 282 -6.94 -1.78 7.12
C SER A 282 -7.61 -2.69 8.13
N ALA A 283 -7.31 -3.99 8.11
CA ALA A 283 -7.84 -4.94 9.08
C ALA A 283 -7.61 -4.43 10.52
N ASP A 284 -8.69 -4.32 11.29
CA ASP A 284 -8.62 -4.24 12.74
C ASP A 284 -8.18 -5.62 13.23
N SER A 285 -6.96 -5.70 13.78
CA SER A 285 -6.44 -6.93 14.37
C SER A 285 -6.71 -6.93 15.87
N ASP A 286 -7.78 -7.60 16.28
CA ASP A 286 -8.02 -7.98 17.67
C ASP A 286 -7.04 -9.11 18.06
N ASN A 287 -5.74 -8.79 18.15
CA ASN A 287 -4.71 -9.74 18.59
C ASN A 287 -4.67 -9.82 20.13
N PRO A 288 -4.43 -11.02 20.73
CA PRO A 288 -4.53 -11.23 22.17
C PRO A 288 -3.50 -10.41 22.97
N LYS A 289 -3.93 -9.89 24.13
CA LYS A 289 -3.15 -8.98 25.00
C LYS A 289 -2.01 -9.68 25.76
N GLY A 290 -0.93 -8.93 26.01
CA GLY A 290 0.06 -9.15 27.09
C GLY A 290 1.05 -10.30 26.93
N LYS A 291 0.58 -11.55 26.85
CA LYS A 291 1.44 -12.74 27.02
C LYS A 291 2.43 -12.96 25.86
N TYR A 292 2.02 -12.59 24.65
CA TYR A 292 2.86 -12.70 23.45
C TYR A 292 3.86 -11.54 23.32
N PHE A 293 3.48 -10.33 23.74
CA PHE A 293 4.35 -9.15 23.73
C PHE A 293 5.52 -9.30 24.71
N ASP A 294 5.28 -9.85 25.89
CA ASP A 294 6.35 -10.21 26.83
C ASP A 294 7.29 -11.28 26.26
N MET A 295 6.76 -12.24 25.51
CA MET A 295 7.57 -13.24 24.81
C MET A 295 8.41 -12.60 23.70
N MET A 296 7.85 -11.67 22.92
CA MET A 296 8.58 -10.91 21.89
C MET A 296 9.67 -10.03 22.48
N ARG A 297 9.37 -9.29 23.55
CA ARG A 297 10.34 -8.46 24.26
C ARG A 297 11.49 -9.30 24.81
N ARG A 298 11.22 -10.51 25.33
CA ARG A 298 12.26 -11.47 25.78
C ARG A 298 13.08 -12.04 24.64
N VAL A 299 12.47 -12.36 23.50
CA VAL A 299 13.13 -12.83 22.28
C VAL A 299 14.08 -11.75 21.73
N LEU A 300 13.64 -10.49 21.68
CA LEU A 300 14.46 -9.35 21.22
C LEU A 300 15.56 -8.96 22.24
N LYS A 301 15.25 -8.89 23.54
CA LYS A 301 16.26 -8.59 24.59
C LYS A 301 17.30 -9.72 24.74
N GLY A 302 16.95 -10.96 24.41
CA GLY A 302 17.88 -12.10 24.38
C GLY A 302 18.88 -12.06 23.21
N ALA A 303 18.52 -11.45 22.08
CA ALA A 303 19.39 -11.31 20.92
C ALA A 303 20.50 -10.25 21.10
N LYS A 304 20.28 -9.24 21.95
CA LYS A 304 21.25 -8.19 22.27
C LYS A 304 22.37 -8.65 23.24
N LYS A 305 22.32 -9.90 23.72
CA LYS A 305 23.28 -10.47 24.69
C LYS A 305 24.26 -11.50 24.12
N ASN A 306 24.21 -11.78 22.81
CA ASN A 306 25.13 -12.71 22.14
C ASN A 306 25.90 -11.98 21.04
#